data_AF-A0AA87QLU4-F1
#
_entry.id   AF-A0AA87QLU4-F1
#
_cell.length_a   1.000
_cell.length_b   1.000
_cell.length_c   1.000
_cell.angle_alpha   90.00
_cell.angle_beta   90.00
_cell.angle_gamma   90.00
#
_symmetry.space_group_name_H-M   'P 1'
#
loop_
_entity.id
_entity.type
_entity.pdbx_description
1 polymer ?
#
loop_
_entity_poly.entity_id
_entity_poly.type
_entity_poly.pdbx_seq_one_letter_code
_entity_poly.pdbx_strand_id
1 'polypeptide(L)' 'MLDQIDDEIDQFTADGAYDGTPTYNAVLCHSPGARVVIPPRLNATKQPNAQASCQRDYHIASILVDGRLKW' A
#
# COMPACT_ATOMS: atom_id res chain seq x y z
N MET A 1 -9.27 13.28 -7.48
CA MET A 1 -8.50 12.42 -8.39
C MET A 1 -8.40 11.01 -7.80
N LEU A 2 -9.49 10.27 -7.93
CA LEU A 2 -9.72 8.80 -7.91
C LEU A 2 -11.21 8.65 -8.24
N ASP A 3 -12.03 9.52 -7.61
CA ASP A 3 -13.38 9.98 -7.97
C ASP A 3 -13.68 10.31 -9.45
N GLN A 4 -12.69 10.31 -10.34
CA GLN A 4 -12.88 10.50 -11.79
C GLN A 4 -12.87 9.17 -12.55
N ILE A 5 -12.64 8.07 -11.84
CA ILE A 5 -12.65 6.71 -12.35
C ILE A 5 -13.92 6.07 -11.80
N ASP A 6 -14.91 5.87 -12.67
CA ASP A 6 -16.19 5.29 -12.24
C ASP A 6 -16.08 3.78 -11.93
N ASP A 7 -15.06 3.12 -12.50
CA ASP A 7 -14.82 1.68 -12.37
C ASP A 7 -13.93 1.32 -11.17
N GLU A 8 -14.04 0.08 -10.69
CA GLU A 8 -13.11 -0.44 -9.68
C GLU A 8 -11.69 -0.58 -10.24
N ILE A 9 -10.71 -0.21 -9.39
CA ILE A 9 -9.29 -0.40 -9.67
C ILE A 9 -8.88 -1.79 -9.19
N ASP A 10 -8.42 -2.63 -10.12
CA ASP A 10 -7.88 -3.95 -9.78
C ASP A 10 -6.48 -3.85 -9.14
N GLN A 11 -5.60 -3.00 -9.71
CA GLN A 11 -4.25 -2.78 -9.18
C GLN A 11 -3.80 -1.32 -9.26
N PHE A 12 -3.21 -0.83 -8.17
CA PHE A 12 -2.52 0.44 -8.09
C PHE A 12 -1.04 0.22 -7.78
N THR A 13 -0.15 0.82 -8.56
CA THR A 13 1.32 0.73 -8.36
C THR A 13 1.91 2.13 -8.29
N ALA A 14 2.78 2.39 -7.32
CA ALA A 14 3.46 3.67 -7.17
C ALA A 14 4.86 3.50 -6.57
N ASP A 15 5.65 4.56 -6.54
CA ASP A 15 7.08 4.50 -6.20
C ASP A 15 7.36 4.49 -4.68
N GLY A 16 6.39 4.90 -3.86
CA GLY A 16 6.53 5.02 -2.40
C GLY A 16 7.41 6.19 -1.96
N ALA A 17 7.88 7.03 -2.89
CA ALA A 17 8.62 8.25 -2.60
C ALA A 17 7.71 9.27 -1.92
N TYR A 18 6.42 9.33 -2.27
CA TYR A 18 5.40 10.12 -1.55
C TYR A 18 4.19 9.28 -1.12
N ASP A 19 4.10 8.05 -1.59
CA ASP A 19 2.91 7.22 -1.43
C ASP A 19 2.97 6.37 -0.16
N GLY A 20 2.40 6.93 0.90
CA GLY A 20 2.33 6.30 2.21
C GLY A 20 0.97 5.70 2.52
N THR A 21 0.66 5.55 3.81
CA THR A 21 -0.66 5.11 4.27
C THR A 21 -1.81 5.95 3.70
N PRO A 22 -1.72 7.29 3.58
CA PRO A 22 -2.79 8.06 2.96
C PRO A 22 -3.14 7.57 1.55
N THR A 23 -2.15 7.15 0.75
CA THR A 23 -2.37 6.61 -0.59
C THR A 23 -3.04 5.24 -0.54
N TYR A 24 -2.57 4.33 0.32
CA TYR A 24 -3.23 3.02 0.51
C TYR A 24 -4.71 3.21 0.92
N ASN A 25 -4.98 4.12 1.85
CA ASN A 25 -6.34 4.40 2.30
C ASN A 25 -7.19 5.01 1.19
N ALA A 26 -6.67 5.97 0.43
CA ALA A 26 -7.40 6.59 -0.67
C ALA A 26 -7.80 5.55 -1.73
N VAL A 27 -6.87 4.67 -2.12
CA VAL A 27 -7.13 3.60 -3.10
C VAL A 27 -8.14 2.59 -2.56
N LEU A 28 -7.98 2.11 -1.33
CA LEU A 28 -8.89 1.12 -0.73
C LEU A 28 -10.26 1.68 -0.36
N CYS A 29 -10.38 2.99 -0.09
CA CYS A 29 -11.68 3.66 0.07
C CYS A 29 -12.43 3.74 -1.27
N HIS A 30 -11.72 3.95 -2.38
CA HIS A 30 -12.32 3.98 -3.71
C HIS A 30 -12.64 2.57 -4.24
N SER A 31 -11.70 1.64 -4.07
CA SER A 31 -11.76 0.28 -4.58
C SER A 31 -11.27 -0.69 -3.49
N PRO A 32 -12.17 -1.22 -2.64
CA PRO A 32 -11.81 -2.07 -1.50
C PRO A 32 -11.06 -3.35 -1.89
N GLY A 33 -11.27 -3.84 -3.13
CA GLY A 33 -10.59 -5.02 -3.68
C GLY A 33 -9.22 -4.75 -4.29
N ALA A 34 -8.80 -3.49 -4.41
CA ALA A 34 -7.60 -3.13 -5.16
C ALA A 34 -6.32 -3.71 -4.54
N ARG A 35 -5.45 -4.26 -5.38
CA ARG A 35 -4.07 -4.61 -5.01
C ARG A 35 -3.20 -3.36 -5.07
N VAL A 36 -2.65 -2.94 -3.95
CA VAL A 36 -1.83 -1.72 -3.82
C VAL A 36 -0.35 -2.09 -3.70
N VAL A 37 0.39 -2.07 -4.79
CA VAL A 37 1.81 -2.43 -4.86
C VAL A 37 2.67 -1.16 -4.78
N ILE A 38 3.00 -0.75 -3.55
CA ILE A 38 3.83 0.42 -3.31
C ILE A 38 5.00 0.01 -2.42
N PRO A 39 6.26 0.16 -2.87
CA PRO A 39 7.43 -0.16 -2.07
C PRO A 39 7.44 0.68 -0.79
N PRO A 40 7.34 0.06 0.40
CA PRO A 40 7.53 0.79 1.65
C PRO A 40 8.87 1.50 1.66
N ARG A 41 8.95 2.70 2.25
CA ARG A 41 10.25 3.35 2.47
C ARG A 41 11.13 2.51 3.40
N LEU A 42 12.45 2.67 3.31
CA LEU A 42 13.42 1.89 4.10
C LEU A 42 13.20 2.01 5.61
N ASN A 43 12.70 3.16 6.08
CA ASN A 43 12.35 3.42 7.47
C ASN A 43 10.84 3.30 7.77
N ALA A 44 10.06 2.67 6.88
CA ALA A 44 8.63 2.50 7.09
C ALA A 44 8.37 1.55 8.27
N THR A 45 7.61 2.04 9.25
CA THR A 45 7.16 1.25 10.39
C THR A 45 5.71 0.81 10.19
N LYS A 46 5.35 -0.30 10.84
CA LYS A 46 3.95 -0.75 10.93
C LYS A 46 3.12 0.27 11.70
N GLN A 47 1.85 0.41 11.34
CA GLN A 47 0.97 1.30 12.08
C GLN A 47 0.39 0.60 13.32
N PRO A 48 0.53 1.17 14.53
CA PRO A 48 0.07 0.53 15.76
C PRO A 48 -1.45 0.29 15.82
N ASN A 49 -2.22 1.14 15.14
CA ASN A 49 -3.68 1.17 15.21
C ASN A 49 -4.35 0.86 13.86
N ALA A 50 -3.60 0.32 12.88
CA ALA A 50 -4.22 -0.14 11.64
C ALA A 50 -5.03 -1.41 11.95
N GLN A 51 -6.35 -1.29 11.80
CA GLN A 51 -7.28 -2.37 12.01
C GLN A 51 -7.08 -3.41 10.88
N ALA A 52 -6.64 -4.61 11.26
CA ALA A 52 -6.23 -5.70 10.38
C ALA A 52 -4.92 -5.46 9.60
N SER A 53 -4.26 -6.56 9.25
CA SER A 53 -3.03 -6.65 8.49
C SER A 53 -3.18 -5.96 7.13
N CYS A 54 -2.93 -4.65 7.06
CA CYS A 54 -3.09 -3.91 5.82
C CYS A 54 -2.02 -4.33 4.80
N GLN A 55 -2.30 -4.23 3.50
CA GLN A 55 -1.35 -4.63 2.43
C GLN A 55 0.04 -3.98 2.62
N ARG A 56 0.08 -2.75 3.11
CA ARG A 56 1.30 -2.04 3.48
C ARG A 56 2.11 -2.77 4.57
N ASP A 57 1.47 -3.22 5.64
CA ASP A 57 2.16 -3.92 6.72
C ASP A 57 2.68 -5.30 6.28
N TYR A 58 1.98 -5.96 5.35
CA TYR A 58 2.49 -7.15 4.68
C TYR A 58 3.74 -6.86 3.86
N HIS A 59 3.75 -5.78 3.07
CA HIS A 59 4.93 -5.37 2.31
C HIS A 59 6.11 -4.99 3.21
N ILE A 60 5.86 -4.34 4.34
CA ILE A 60 6.91 -4.06 5.34
C ILE A 60 7.45 -5.38 5.89
N ALA A 61 6.57 -6.32 6.26
CA ALA A 61 6.98 -7.61 6.82
C ALA A 61 7.79 -8.45 5.81
N SER A 62 7.38 -8.52 4.55
CA SER A 62 8.12 -9.28 3.53
C SER A 62 9.46 -8.64 3.19
N ILE A 63 9.58 -7.31 3.15
CA ILE A 63 10.89 -6.66 3.01
C ILE A 63 11.81 -6.98 4.19
N LEU A 64 11.27 -7.04 5.42
CA LEU A 64 12.06 -7.41 6.60
C LEU A 64 12.53 -8.87 6.58
N VAL A 65 11.78 -9.77 5.96
CA VAL A 65 12.10 -11.21 5.87
C VAL A 65 13.01 -11.52 4.68
N ASP A 66 12.63 -11.06 3.48
CA ASP A 66 13.24 -11.46 2.21
C ASP A 66 14.24 -10.44 1.66
N GLY A 67 14.20 -9.21 2.18
CA GLY A 67 15.00 -8.09 1.71
C GLY A 67 14.35 -7.36 0.52
N ARG A 68 14.63 -6.06 0.43
CA ARG A 68 14.02 -5.16 -0.57
C ARG A 68 14.24 -5.56 -2.02
N LEU A 69 15.35 -6.23 -2.36
CA LEU A 69 15.63 -6.64 -3.74
C LEU A 69 14.81 -7.85 -4.19
N LYS A 70 14.27 -8.64 -3.25
CA LYS A 70 13.43 -9.81 -3.56
C LYS A 70 11.94 -9.51 -3.51
N TRP A 71 11.57 -8.49 -2.75
CA TRP A 71 10.23 -7.93 -2.70
C TRP A 71 9.88 -7.25 -4.03
#